data_AF-A0A7G6SBE6-F1
#
_entry.id   AF-A0A7G6SBE6-F1
#
_cell.length_a   1.000
_cell.length_b   1.000
_cell.length_c   1.000
_cell.angle_alpha   90.00
_cell.angle_beta   90.00
_cell.angle_gamma   90.00
#
_symmetry.space_group_name_H-M   'P 1'
#
loop_
_entity.id
_entity.type
_entity.pdbx_description
1 polymer ?
#
loop_
_entity_poly.entity_id
_entity_poly.type
_entity_poly.pdbx_seq_one_letter_code
_entity_poly.pdbx_strand_id
1 'polypeptide(L)'
;MVEGTRSRGGQGFGLTTLERRAVEEHAMKLAENHLTSKGYFCEITSAYKPFDILASNSTEKFIVEVKGTTSTGAHIIMTANEVKVHREQSPNNALYVVHSIQLIRESAGFSPAAKGGVLVISKPWNIDQHEMKALAYQVKL
;
A
#
# COMPACT_ATOMS: atom_id res chain seq x y z
N MET A 1 -16.78 -6.69 34.03
CA MET A 1 -15.65 -7.60 33.74
C MET A 1 -15.44 -7.59 32.23
N VAL A 2 -14.17 -7.50 31.86
CA VAL A 2 -13.64 -6.99 30.58
C VAL A 2 -13.50 -8.14 29.59
N GLU A 3 -13.73 -7.90 28.30
CA GLU A 3 -12.72 -8.27 27.29
C GLU A 3 -12.90 -7.47 26.00
N GLY A 4 -12.04 -6.46 25.86
CA GLY A 4 -11.87 -5.70 24.64
C GLY A 4 -11.19 -6.56 23.58
N THR A 5 -11.86 -6.72 22.44
CA THR A 5 -11.23 -7.21 21.21
C THR A 5 -10.21 -6.18 20.74
N ARG A 6 -8.95 -6.41 21.12
CA ARG A 6 -7.79 -5.68 20.59
C ARG A 6 -7.75 -5.87 19.07
N SER A 7 -7.96 -4.79 18.32
CA SER A 7 -7.68 -4.73 16.89
C SER A 7 -6.16 -4.83 16.66
N ARG A 8 -5.61 -6.05 16.63
CA ARG A 8 -4.27 -6.30 16.08
C ARG A 8 -4.36 -6.24 14.56
N GLY A 9 -4.35 -5.03 14.01
CA GLY A 9 -4.59 -4.79 12.59
C GLY A 9 -3.56 -3.87 11.94
N GLY A 10 -2.33 -3.83 12.46
CA GLY A 10 -1.22 -3.18 11.77
C GLY A 10 -0.80 -4.00 10.55
N GLN A 11 -0.49 -3.32 9.46
CA GLN A 11 0.19 -3.93 8.31
C GLN A 11 1.52 -4.56 8.77
N GLY A 12 1.82 -5.78 8.33
CA GLY A 12 3.19 -6.31 8.33
C GLY A 12 3.71 -7.07 9.57
N PHE A 13 2.92 -7.30 10.61
CA PHE A 13 3.32 -8.17 11.73
C PHE A 13 2.55 -9.49 11.71
N GLY A 14 3.22 -10.58 11.31
CA GLY A 14 2.66 -11.94 11.35
C GLY A 14 2.43 -12.62 9.98
N LEU A 15 2.82 -11.98 8.88
CA LEU A 15 2.93 -12.64 7.57
C LEU A 15 4.36 -13.09 7.31
N THR A 16 4.51 -14.29 6.76
CA THR A 16 5.75 -14.74 6.13
C THR A 16 6.08 -13.86 4.92
N THR A 17 7.33 -13.92 4.44
CA THR A 17 7.76 -13.18 3.26
C THR A 17 6.90 -13.50 2.02
N LEU A 18 6.56 -14.78 1.81
CA LEU A 18 5.74 -15.20 0.67
C LEU A 18 4.30 -14.70 0.78
N GLU A 19 3.70 -14.74 1.97
CA GLU A 19 2.35 -14.21 2.18
C GLU A 19 2.29 -12.70 2.02
N ARG A 20 3.28 -11.97 2.55
CA ARG A 20 3.39 -10.52 2.37
C ARG A 20 3.45 -10.17 0.88
N ARG A 21 4.32 -10.86 0.15
CA ARG A 21 4.47 -10.68 -1.29
C ARG A 21 3.16 -10.93 -2.04
N ALA A 22 2.43 -11.99 -1.70
CA ALA A 22 1.12 -12.27 -2.33
C ALA A 22 0.12 -11.12 -2.11
N VAL A 23 0.10 -10.52 -0.92
CA VAL A 23 -0.75 -9.37 -0.60
C VAL A 23 -0.33 -8.11 -1.36
N GLU A 24 0.98 -7.82 -1.42
CA GLU A 24 1.53 -6.67 -2.13
C GLU A 24 1.30 -6.76 -3.65
N GLU A 25 1.59 -7.90 -4.26
CA GLU A 25 1.37 -8.15 -5.70
C GLU A 25 -0.11 -8.02 -6.08
N HIS A 26 -1.01 -8.55 -5.24
CA HIS A 26 -2.45 -8.42 -5.46
C HIS A 26 -2.94 -6.98 -5.34
N ALA A 27 -2.44 -6.22 -4.36
CA ALA A 27 -2.77 -4.80 -4.21
C ALA A 27 -2.28 -3.97 -5.41
N MET A 28 -1.04 -4.20 -5.86
CA MET A 28 -0.47 -3.55 -7.05
C MET A 28 -1.32 -3.81 -8.29
N LYS A 29 -1.70 -5.07 -8.52
CA LYS A 29 -2.56 -5.44 -9.66
C LYS A 29 -3.90 -4.72 -9.64
N LEU A 30 -4.54 -4.60 -8.48
CA LEU A 30 -5.81 -3.87 -8.35
C LEU A 30 -5.64 -2.37 -8.58
N ALA A 31 -4.56 -1.77 -8.10
CA ALA A 31 -4.25 -0.37 -8.33
C ALA A 31 -4.00 -0.08 -9.82
N GLU A 32 -3.18 -0.90 -10.48
CA GLU A 32 -2.89 -0.78 -11.91
C GLU A 32 -4.15 -0.98 -12.76
N ASN A 33 -4.96 -2.01 -12.48
CA ASN A 33 -6.23 -2.23 -13.15
C ASN A 33 -7.18 -1.02 -13.00
N HIS A 34 -7.23 -0.43 -11.81
CA HIS A 34 -8.04 0.77 -11.58
C HIS A 34 -7.54 1.94 -12.45
N LEU A 35 -6.24 2.24 -12.40
CA LEU A 35 -5.64 3.33 -13.17
C LEU A 35 -5.82 3.15 -14.68
N THR A 36 -5.51 1.96 -15.20
CA THR A 36 -5.68 1.64 -16.62
C THR A 36 -7.14 1.74 -17.06
N SER A 37 -8.10 1.30 -16.24
CA SER A 37 -9.54 1.48 -16.52
C SER A 37 -9.98 2.95 -16.59
N LYS A 38 -9.21 3.86 -15.99
CA LYS A 38 -9.41 5.31 -16.04
C LYS A 38 -8.62 5.99 -17.16
N GLY A 39 -7.92 5.21 -18.00
CA GLY A 39 -7.17 5.71 -19.16
C GLY A 39 -5.75 6.19 -18.83
N TYR A 40 -5.20 5.81 -17.68
CA TYR A 40 -3.80 6.10 -17.36
C TYR A 40 -2.86 5.03 -17.92
N PHE A 41 -1.74 5.48 -18.49
CA PHE A 41 -0.54 4.68 -18.61
C PHE A 41 0.13 4.56 -17.23
N CYS A 42 0.61 3.37 -16.89
CA CYS A 42 1.24 3.07 -15.61
C CYS A 42 2.68 2.59 -15.84
N GLU A 43 3.67 3.33 -15.35
CA GLU A 43 5.05 2.83 -15.18
C GLU A 43 5.19 2.27 -13.77
N ILE A 44 5.56 0.99 -13.64
CA ILE A 44 5.76 0.33 -12.34
C ILE A 44 7.19 0.56 -11.87
N THR A 45 7.34 1.34 -10.79
CA THR A 45 8.64 1.86 -10.31
C THR A 45 9.07 1.33 -8.93
N SER A 46 8.24 0.49 -8.29
CA SER A 46 8.43 -0.01 -6.93
C SER A 46 9.80 -0.66 -6.64
N ALA A 47 10.49 -1.15 -7.67
CA ALA A 47 11.81 -1.77 -7.54
C ALA A 47 12.98 -0.76 -7.48
N TYR A 48 12.79 0.50 -7.88
CA TYR A 48 13.90 1.47 -8.06
C TYR A 48 13.57 2.94 -7.75
N LYS A 49 12.32 3.25 -7.39
CA LYS A 49 11.89 4.59 -6.94
C LYS A 49 11.24 4.50 -5.55
N PRO A 50 11.20 5.60 -4.79
CA PRO A 50 10.52 5.65 -3.49
C PRO A 50 8.99 5.80 -3.60
N PHE A 51 8.39 5.25 -4.67
CA PHE A 51 6.96 5.17 -4.94
C PHE A 51 6.69 4.03 -5.93
N ASP A 52 5.45 3.52 -5.95
CA ASP A 52 5.13 2.29 -6.67
C ASP A 52 4.80 2.45 -8.14
N ILE A 53 3.99 3.47 -8.48
CA ILE A 53 3.49 3.68 -9.84
C ILE A 53 3.63 5.15 -10.23
N LEU A 54 4.12 5.41 -11.44
CA LEU A 54 3.96 6.69 -12.11
C LEU A 54 2.80 6.61 -13.09
N ALA A 55 1.69 7.27 -12.75
CA ALA A 55 0.49 7.29 -13.57
C ALA A 55 0.49 8.55 -14.45
N SER A 56 0.18 8.40 -15.73
CA SER A 56 0.06 9.53 -16.65
C SER A 56 -1.00 9.33 -17.72
N ASN A 57 -1.60 10.42 -18.17
CA ASN A 57 -2.45 10.48 -19.36
C ASN A 57 -2.21 11.82 -20.09
N SER A 58 -3.09 12.21 -21.01
CA SER A 58 -2.95 13.47 -21.75
C SER A 58 -3.14 14.73 -20.89
N THR A 59 -3.75 14.62 -19.70
CA THR A 59 -4.14 15.76 -18.87
C THR A 59 -3.28 15.92 -17.62
N GLU A 60 -2.77 14.82 -17.07
CA GLU A 60 -2.04 14.87 -15.80
C GLU A 60 -1.04 13.71 -15.62
N LYS A 61 -0.15 13.90 -14.66
CA LYS A 61 0.86 12.92 -14.23
C LYS A 61 1.04 13.02 -12.72
N PHE A 62 1.01 11.89 -12.03
CA PHE A 62 1.16 11.84 -10.57
C PHE A 62 1.80 10.53 -10.12
N ILE A 63 2.46 10.56 -8.97
CA ILE A 63 3.01 9.36 -8.33
C ILE A 63 1.95 8.68 -7.45
N VAL A 64 2.03 7.37 -7.32
CA VAL A 64 1.13 6.57 -6.49
C VAL A 64 1.93 5.65 -5.58
N GLU A 65 1.59 5.65 -4.30
CA GLU A 65 1.98 4.63 -3.34
C GLU A 65 0.83 3.64 -3.17
N VAL A 66 1.11 2.34 -3.17
CA VAL A 66 0.14 1.27 -3.04
C VAL A 66 0.40 0.47 -1.76
N LYS A 67 -0.58 0.40 -0.87
CA LYS A 67 -0.48 -0.38 0.37
C LYS A 67 -1.53 -1.49 0.39
N GLY A 68 -1.06 -2.74 0.44
CA GLY A 68 -1.90 -3.93 0.62
C GLY A 68 -1.97 -4.38 2.07
N THR A 69 -3.16 -4.72 2.57
CA THR A 69 -3.33 -5.33 3.89
C THR A 69 -4.51 -6.30 3.97
N THR A 70 -4.37 -7.33 4.81
CA THR A 70 -5.47 -8.23 5.19
C THR A 70 -6.35 -7.64 6.30
N SER A 71 -5.90 -6.57 6.97
CA SER A 71 -6.65 -5.86 8.02
C SER A 71 -7.69 -4.89 7.43
N THR A 72 -8.35 -4.11 8.29
CA THR A 72 -9.33 -3.10 7.89
C THR A 72 -8.72 -1.88 7.18
N GLY A 73 -7.40 -1.76 7.09
CA GLY A 73 -6.75 -0.60 6.46
C GLY A 73 -6.66 0.65 7.34
N ALA A 74 -6.99 0.55 8.63
CA ALA A 74 -6.93 1.69 9.56
C ALA A 74 -5.53 2.27 9.75
N HIS A 75 -4.48 1.48 9.48
CA HIS A 75 -3.09 1.93 9.56
C HIS A 75 -2.30 1.40 8.37
N ILE A 76 -1.42 2.25 7.85
CA ILE A 76 -0.41 1.90 6.84
C ILE A 76 0.98 2.18 7.39
N ILE A 77 1.98 1.50 6.83
CA ILE A 77 3.39 1.79 7.11
C ILE A 77 3.99 2.45 5.88
N MET A 78 4.68 3.58 6.10
CA MET A 78 5.45 4.25 5.06
C MET A 78 6.91 4.37 5.49
N THR A 79 7.83 4.20 4.54
CA THR A 79 9.26 4.45 4.77
C THR A 79 9.56 5.96 4.77
N ALA A 80 10.69 6.37 5.34
CA ALA A 80 11.08 7.78 5.37
C ALA A 80 11.21 8.40 3.95
N ASN A 81 11.65 7.60 2.98
CA ASN A 81 11.79 8.04 1.59
C ASN A 81 10.43 8.18 0.89
N GLU A 82 9.49 7.26 1.13
CA GLU A 82 8.10 7.38 0.63
C GLU A 82 7.43 8.63 1.20
N VAL A 83 7.55 8.85 2.51
CA VAL A 83 7.01 10.06 3.17
C VAL A 83 7.59 11.32 2.54
N LYS A 84 8.92 11.36 2.34
CA LYS A 84 9.60 12.50 1.73
C LYS A 84 9.07 12.78 0.33
N VAL A 85 9.08 11.78 -0.56
CA VAL A 85 8.69 12.00 -1.97
C VAL A 85 7.21 12.37 -2.09
N HIS A 86 6.33 11.79 -1.26
CA HIS A 86 4.90 12.14 -1.31
C HIS A 86 4.61 13.55 -0.79
N ARG A 87 5.39 14.08 0.16
CA ARG A 87 5.31 15.51 0.52
C ARG A 87 5.76 16.41 -0.63
N GLU A 88 6.90 16.09 -1.25
CA GLU A 88 7.48 16.88 -2.33
C GLU A 88 6.61 16.90 -3.60
N GLN A 89 5.92 15.80 -3.89
CA GLN A 89 5.08 15.67 -5.09
C GLN A 89 3.62 16.09 -4.88
N SER A 90 3.20 16.43 -3.66
CA SER A 90 1.83 16.93 -3.42
C SER A 90 1.60 18.26 -4.15
N PRO A 91 0.46 18.48 -4.85
CA PRO A 91 -0.74 17.63 -4.92
C PRO A 91 -0.75 16.56 -6.03
N ASN A 92 0.31 16.44 -6.82
CA ASN A 92 0.46 15.44 -7.89
C ASN A 92 0.91 14.07 -7.35
N ASN A 93 0.20 13.61 -6.33
CA ASN A 93 0.46 12.35 -5.66
C ASN A 93 -0.85 11.65 -5.25
N ALA A 94 -0.79 10.35 -5.03
CA ALA A 94 -1.90 9.59 -4.49
C ALA A 94 -1.44 8.45 -3.59
N LEU A 95 -2.31 8.05 -2.67
CA LEU A 95 -2.18 6.85 -1.86
C LEU A 95 -3.35 5.92 -2.19
N TYR A 96 -3.03 4.68 -2.58
CA TYR A 96 -3.99 3.64 -2.92
C TYR A 96 -3.86 2.54 -1.86
N VAL A 97 -4.88 2.37 -1.02
CA VAL A 97 -4.90 1.32 0.00
C VAL A 97 -5.87 0.23 -0.44
N VAL A 98 -5.37 -0.99 -0.59
CA VAL A 98 -6.20 -2.18 -0.78
C VAL A 98 -6.27 -2.93 0.53
N HIS A 99 -7.40 -2.84 1.21
CA HIS A 99 -7.60 -3.47 2.52
C HIS A 99 -8.58 -4.64 2.45
N SER A 100 -8.71 -5.38 3.55
CA SER A 100 -9.57 -6.56 3.66
C SER A 100 -9.25 -7.63 2.60
N ILE A 101 -7.98 -7.71 2.19
CA ILE A 101 -7.49 -8.74 1.27
C ILE A 101 -7.62 -10.10 1.97
N GLN A 102 -8.20 -11.07 1.27
CA GLN A 102 -8.27 -12.44 1.75
C GLN A 102 -7.01 -13.17 1.34
N LEU A 103 -6.20 -13.54 2.32
CA LEU A 103 -5.02 -14.37 2.12
C LEU A 103 -5.40 -15.85 2.19
N ILE A 104 -5.14 -16.56 1.11
CA ILE A 104 -5.29 -18.01 1.00
C ILE A 104 -3.92 -18.61 1.30
N ARG A 105 -3.79 -19.16 2.51
CA ARG A 105 -2.59 -19.87 2.95
C ARG A 105 -2.58 -21.27 2.36
N GLU A 106 -1.41 -21.74 1.95
CA GLU A 106 -1.27 -23.03 1.28
C GLU A 106 -1.88 -24.18 2.09
N SER A 107 -2.46 -25.14 1.38
CA SER A 107 -2.43 -26.54 1.80
C SER A 107 -1.22 -27.18 1.09
N ALA A 108 -0.46 -28.04 1.77
CA ALA A 108 0.86 -28.55 1.36
C ALA A 108 1.18 -28.52 -0.16
N GLY A 109 2.08 -27.61 -0.57
CA GLY A 109 2.74 -27.64 -1.89
C GLY A 109 2.37 -26.51 -2.87
N PHE A 110 1.75 -25.41 -2.45
CA PHE A 110 1.24 -24.36 -3.36
C PHE A 110 1.40 -22.93 -2.81
N SER A 111 2.27 -22.09 -3.41
CA SER A 111 2.50 -20.67 -3.00
C SER A 111 1.26 -19.92 -2.48
N PRO A 112 1.35 -19.12 -1.39
CA PRO A 112 0.22 -18.36 -0.88
C PRO A 112 -0.37 -17.45 -1.94
N ALA A 113 -1.70 -17.32 -1.95
CA ALA A 113 -2.42 -16.47 -2.88
C ALA A 113 -3.24 -15.41 -2.13
N ALA A 114 -3.56 -14.30 -2.81
CA ALA A 114 -4.42 -13.25 -2.30
C ALA A 114 -5.58 -13.00 -3.26
N LYS A 115 -6.75 -12.66 -2.72
CA LYS A 115 -7.94 -12.29 -3.51
C LYS A 115 -8.80 -11.24 -2.82
N GLY A 116 -9.71 -10.66 -3.60
CA GLY A 116 -10.70 -9.70 -3.09
C GLY A 116 -10.06 -8.39 -2.62
N GLY A 117 -10.61 -7.81 -1.56
CA GLY A 117 -10.16 -6.53 -1.01
C GLY A 117 -10.92 -5.32 -1.56
N VAL A 118 -10.80 -4.21 -0.85
CA VAL A 118 -11.46 -2.93 -1.15
C VAL A 118 -10.38 -1.90 -1.40
N LEU A 119 -10.44 -1.25 -2.57
CA LEU A 119 -9.53 -0.17 -2.95
C LEU A 119 -10.08 1.18 -2.45
N VAL A 120 -9.31 1.84 -1.60
CA VAL A 120 -9.54 3.20 -1.12
C VAL A 120 -8.46 4.11 -1.69
N ILE A 121 -8.87 5.23 -2.28
CA ILE A 121 -7.98 6.17 -2.97
C ILE A 121 -8.01 7.51 -2.26
N SER A 122 -6.83 8.06 -1.98
CA SER A 122 -6.64 9.46 -1.58
C SER A 122 -5.79 10.18 -2.62
N LYS A 123 -6.38 11.17 -3.29
CA LYS A 123 -5.75 11.99 -4.34
C LYS A 123 -6.36 13.41 -4.29
N PRO A 124 -5.60 14.47 -3.96
CA PRO A 124 -4.20 14.42 -3.54
C PRO A 124 -4.04 13.68 -2.20
N TRP A 125 -2.88 13.06 -1.99
CA TRP A 125 -2.50 12.50 -0.69
C TRP A 125 -1.75 13.55 0.13
N ASN A 126 -2.34 14.01 1.23
CA ASN A 126 -1.69 14.89 2.17
C ASN A 126 -1.38 14.15 3.48
N ILE A 127 -0.14 13.68 3.60
CA ILE A 127 0.30 12.90 4.77
C ILE A 127 0.26 13.72 6.07
N ASP A 128 0.44 15.04 5.99
CA ASP A 128 0.52 15.91 7.17
C ASP A 128 -0.85 16.16 7.82
N GLN A 129 -1.94 15.69 7.21
CA GLN A 129 -3.28 15.67 7.80
C GLN A 129 -3.55 14.45 8.70
N HIS A 130 -2.58 13.53 8.81
CA HIS A 130 -2.75 12.27 9.54
C HIS A 130 -1.82 12.19 10.76
N GLU A 131 -2.29 11.51 11.80
CA GLU A 131 -1.44 11.19 12.95
C GLU A 131 -0.36 10.17 12.55
N MET A 132 0.90 10.48 12.85
CA MET A 132 2.03 9.60 12.58
C MET A 132 2.64 9.09 13.87
N LYS A 133 2.93 7.80 13.91
CA LYS A 133 3.69 7.16 14.98
C LYS A 133 4.94 6.49 14.40
N ALA A 134 6.10 6.82 14.95
CA ALA A 134 7.34 6.15 14.58
C ALA A 134 7.31 4.66 14.98
N LEU A 135 7.64 3.78 14.02
CA LEU A 135 7.71 2.32 14.23
C LEU A 135 9.14 1.78 14.15
N ALA A 136 10.02 2.46 13.42
CA ALA A 136 11.41 2.08 13.24
C ALA A 136 12.29 3.33 13.19
N TYR A 137 13.52 3.20 13.68
CA TYR A 137 14.54 4.24 13.63
C TYR A 137 15.80 3.65 13.01
N GLN A 138 16.41 4.38 12.07
CA GLN A 138 17.72 4.04 11.54
C GLN A 138 18.78 4.78 12.35
N VAL A 139 19.74 4.05 12.92
CA VAL A 139 20.86 4.61 13.69
C VAL A 139 22.11 4.54 12.83
N LYS A 140 22.82 5.67 12.68
CA LYS A 140 24.16 5.71 12.07
C LYS A 140 25.19 5.52 13.17
N LEU A 141 26.14 4.60 12.96
CA LEU A 141 27.29 4.38 13.83
C LEU A 141 28.48 5.24 13.37
#